data_AF-A0A944IIU1-F1
#
_entry.id   AF-A0A944IIU1-F1
#
_cell.length_a   1.000
_cell.length_b   1.000
_cell.length_c   1.000
_cell.angle_alpha   90.00
_cell.angle_beta   90.00
_cell.angle_gamma   90.00
#
_symmetry.space_group_name_H-M   'P 1'
#
loop_
_entity.id
_entity.type
_entity.pdbx_description
1 polymer ?
#
loop_
_entity_poly.entity_id
_entity_poly.type
_entity_poly.pdbx_seq_one_letter_code
_entity_poly.pdbx_strand_id
1 'polypeptide(L)'
;MAAAAVVAVALNAAVAALAHAAGVSDDFEPLHLSDYALLTVVGVLAGAGGWALVRARSARPARVLRTWIPVILLVTFVPDILLGTSDEPGTSWGGVIALMVMHLIVAAVAIPAFRLLLPLPGQRP
;
A
#
# COMPACT_ATOMS: atom_id res chain seq x y z
N MET A 1 7.04 3.46 12.67
CA MET A 1 5.99 2.78 11.87
C MET A 1 4.63 3.43 12.04
N ALA A 2 4.17 3.71 13.27
CA ALA A 2 2.91 4.44 13.50
C ALA A 2 2.79 5.74 12.70
N ALA A 3 3.81 6.61 12.71
CA ALA A 3 3.81 7.84 11.92
C ALA A 3 3.66 7.61 10.41
N ALA A 4 4.33 6.59 9.85
CA ALA A 4 4.21 6.25 8.43
C ALA A 4 2.81 5.75 8.09
N ALA A 5 2.20 4.94 8.97
CA ALA A 5 0.82 4.49 8.80
C ALA A 5 -0.15 5.67 8.86
N VAL A 6 -0.02 6.59 9.83
CA VAL A 6 -0.86 7.79 9.93
C VAL A 6 -0.76 8.65 8.66
N VAL A 7 0.45 8.90 8.17
CA VAL A 7 0.65 9.67 6.93
C VAL A 7 0.03 8.96 5.73
N ALA A 8 0.21 7.64 5.61
CA ALA A 8 -0.38 6.87 4.52
C ALA A 8 -1.93 6.87 4.58
N VAL A 9 -2.53 6.72 5.75
CA VAL A 9 -3.99 6.82 5.93
C VAL A 9 -4.49 8.20 5.54
N ALA A 10 -3.81 9.27 5.96
CA ALA A 10 -4.20 10.63 5.61
C ALA A 10 -4.14 10.89 4.09
N LEU A 11 -3.12 10.38 3.41
CA LEU A 11 -3.00 10.48 1.94
C LEU A 11 -4.05 9.62 1.23
N ASN A 12 -4.34 8.42 1.72
CA ASN A 12 -5.41 7.58 1.19
C ASN A 12 -6.79 8.25 1.39
N ALA A 13 -7.02 8.94 2.50
CA ALA A 13 -8.23 9.73 2.69
C ALA A 13 -8.38 10.82 1.63
N ALA A 14 -7.29 11.47 1.21
CA ALA A 14 -7.31 12.42 0.11
C ALA A 14 -7.63 11.74 -1.24
N VAL A 15 -7.11 10.53 -1.50
CA VAL A 15 -7.45 9.75 -2.70
C VAL A 15 -8.92 9.34 -2.70
N ALA A 16 -9.45 8.84 -1.59
CA ALA A 16 -10.86 8.49 -1.46
C ALA A 16 -11.76 9.70 -1.72
N ALA A 17 -11.45 10.85 -1.10
CA ALA A 17 -12.19 12.09 -1.32
C ALA A 17 -12.18 12.54 -2.79
N LEU A 18 -11.02 12.44 -3.47
CA LEU A 18 -10.92 12.75 -4.90
C LEU A 18 -11.68 11.76 -5.77
N ALA A 19 -11.67 10.47 -5.43
CA ALA A 19 -12.40 9.44 -6.15
C ALA A 19 -13.92 9.66 -6.07
N HIS A 20 -14.45 9.95 -4.88
CA HIS A 20 -15.86 10.29 -4.69
C HIS A 20 -16.22 11.60 -5.42
N ALA A 21 -15.36 12.62 -5.33
CA ALA A 21 -15.55 13.86 -6.10
C ALA A 21 -15.53 13.64 -7.62
N ALA A 22 -14.84 12.60 -8.10
CA ALA A 22 -14.81 12.18 -9.50
C ALA A 22 -15.95 11.23 -9.89
N GLY A 23 -16.87 10.92 -8.97
CA GLY A 23 -18.09 10.15 -9.24
C GLY A 23 -18.04 8.67 -8.84
N VAL A 24 -17.04 8.23 -8.06
CA VAL A 24 -17.07 6.88 -7.46
C VAL A 24 -18.15 6.83 -6.38
N SER A 25 -19.00 5.80 -6.41
CA SER A 25 -20.12 5.65 -5.49
C SER A 25 -19.67 5.63 -4.02
N ASP A 26 -20.46 6.25 -3.14
CA ASP A 26 -20.30 6.12 -1.69
C ASP A 26 -20.61 4.70 -1.19
N ASP A 27 -21.34 3.89 -1.97
CA ASP A 27 -21.60 2.47 -1.68
C ASP A 27 -20.37 1.58 -1.92
N PHE A 28 -19.29 2.13 -2.51
CA PHE A 28 -18.06 1.39 -2.74
C PHE A 28 -17.26 1.29 -1.44
N GLU A 29 -17.61 0.28 -0.63
CA GLU A 29 -17.05 -0.02 0.70
C GLU A 29 -15.50 0.03 0.77
N PRO A 30 -14.72 -0.42 -0.23
CA PRO A 30 -13.26 -0.35 -0.16
C PRO A 30 -12.67 1.06 -0.03
N LEU A 31 -13.43 2.12 -0.35
CA LEU A 31 -13.05 3.51 -0.12
C LEU A 31 -13.51 4.07 1.22
N HIS A 32 -14.15 3.27 2.08
CA HIS A 32 -14.53 3.68 3.43
C HIS A 32 -13.32 3.73 4.35
N LEU A 33 -13.30 4.75 5.22
CA LEU A 33 -12.18 5.01 6.13
C LEU A 33 -11.86 3.80 7.03
N SER A 34 -12.88 3.09 7.51
CA SER A 34 -12.72 1.87 8.30
C SER A 34 -11.83 0.84 7.60
N ASP A 35 -12.09 0.63 6.31
CA ASP A 35 -11.53 -0.47 5.53
C ASP A 35 -10.13 -0.16 5.07
N TYR A 36 -9.94 0.97 4.36
CA TYR A 36 -8.61 1.31 3.88
C TYR A 36 -7.66 1.68 5.03
N ALA A 37 -8.13 2.25 6.15
CA ALA A 37 -7.24 2.57 7.26
C ALA A 37 -6.70 1.31 7.94
N LEU A 38 -7.57 0.32 8.19
CA LEU A 38 -7.16 -0.96 8.76
C LEU A 38 -6.18 -1.67 7.82
N LEU A 39 -6.53 -1.80 6.54
CA LEU A 39 -5.66 -2.44 5.55
C LEU A 39 -4.33 -1.71 5.37
N THR A 40 -4.33 -0.37 5.43
CA THR A 40 -3.11 0.44 5.38
C THR A 40 -2.20 0.13 6.58
N VAL A 41 -2.74 0.10 7.80
CA VAL A 41 -1.96 -0.23 9.00
C VAL A 41 -1.39 -1.64 8.90
N VAL A 42 -2.22 -2.62 8.55
CA VAL A 42 -1.80 -4.01 8.37
C VAL A 42 -0.72 -4.11 7.28
N GLY A 43 -0.91 -3.46 6.14
CA GLY A 43 0.03 -3.46 5.02
C GLY A 43 1.39 -2.85 5.41
N VAL A 44 1.41 -1.73 6.14
CA VAL A 44 2.64 -1.12 6.64
C VAL A 44 3.37 -2.04 7.63
N LEU A 45 2.63 -2.68 8.54
CA LEU A 45 3.22 -3.60 9.53
C LEU A 45 3.75 -4.88 8.87
N ALA A 46 2.99 -5.48 7.96
CA ALA A 46 3.40 -6.64 7.18
C ALA A 46 4.63 -6.33 6.31
N GLY A 47 4.64 -5.16 5.65
CA GLY A 47 5.78 -4.66 4.89
C GLY A 47 7.03 -4.47 5.75
N ALA A 48 6.88 -3.91 6.96
CA ALA A 48 7.99 -3.77 7.91
C ALA A 48 8.53 -5.14 8.37
N GLY A 49 7.63 -6.10 8.63
CA GLY A 49 7.99 -7.47 8.96
C GLY A 49 8.75 -8.16 7.83
N GLY A 50 8.25 -8.07 6.60
CA GLY A 50 8.91 -8.61 5.40
C GLY A 50 10.28 -7.97 5.16
N TRP A 51 10.38 -6.64 5.32
CA TRP A 51 11.64 -5.92 5.25
C TRP A 51 12.66 -6.42 6.29
N ALA A 52 12.23 -6.53 7.56
CA ALA A 52 13.07 -7.02 8.65
C ALA A 52 13.52 -8.47 8.41
N LEU A 53 12.64 -9.32 7.90
CA LEU A 53 12.96 -10.71 7.57
C LEU A 53 14.02 -10.79 6.44
N VAL A 54 13.82 -10.06 5.35
CA VAL A 54 14.80 -10.02 4.25
C VAL A 54 16.13 -9.46 4.72
N ARG A 55 16.11 -8.40 5.54
CA ARG A 55 17.30 -7.82 6.17
C ARG A 55 18.06 -8.85 7.02
N ALA A 56 17.34 -9.68 7.79
CA ALA A 56 17.94 -10.64 8.72
C ALA A 56 18.43 -11.94 8.04
N ARG A 57 17.81 -12.35 6.93
CA ARG A 57 18.03 -13.68 6.33
C ARG A 57 18.66 -13.66 4.94
N SER A 58 18.70 -12.52 4.26
CA SER A 58 19.25 -12.43 2.91
C SER A 58 20.74 -12.08 2.93
N ALA A 59 21.54 -12.79 2.12
CA ALA A 59 22.94 -12.44 1.87
C ALA A 59 23.10 -11.12 1.08
N ARG A 60 22.07 -10.69 0.33
CA ARG A 60 22.08 -9.47 -0.50
C ARG A 60 20.72 -8.74 -0.39
N PRO A 61 20.36 -8.20 0.78
CA PRO A 61 19.00 -7.70 1.04
C PRO A 61 18.59 -6.57 0.10
N ALA A 62 19.51 -5.67 -0.26
CA ALA A 62 19.22 -4.58 -1.20
C ALA A 62 18.82 -5.09 -2.60
N ARG A 63 19.47 -6.15 -3.09
CA ARG A 63 19.13 -6.75 -4.39
C ARG A 63 17.77 -7.43 -4.34
N VAL A 64 17.51 -8.19 -3.27
CA VAL A 64 16.22 -8.87 -3.05
C VAL A 64 15.09 -7.84 -2.99
N LEU A 65 15.21 -6.82 -2.13
CA LEU A 65 14.16 -5.81 -1.98
C LEU A 65 13.92 -5.02 -3.27
N ARG A 66 14.98 -4.66 -4.02
CA ARG A 66 14.82 -3.95 -5.31
C ARG A 66 14.04 -4.75 -6.35
N THR A 67 14.13 -6.08 -6.32
CA THR A 67 13.39 -6.96 -7.25
C THR A 67 12.01 -7.31 -6.71
N TRP A 68 11.90 -7.64 -5.43
CA TRP A 68 10.66 -8.17 -4.87
C TRP A 68 9.64 -7.10 -4.49
N ILE A 69 10.06 -5.88 -4.11
CA ILE A 69 9.13 -4.79 -3.83
C ILE A 69 8.19 -4.51 -5.02
N PRO A 70 8.68 -4.27 -6.25
CA PRO A 70 7.78 -4.01 -7.37
C PRO A 70 6.92 -5.23 -7.71
N VAL A 71 7.46 -6.45 -7.58
CA VAL A 71 6.69 -7.69 -7.82
C VAL A 71 5.53 -7.81 -6.81
N ILE A 72 5.80 -7.63 -5.53
CA ILE A 72 4.79 -7.70 -4.47
C ILE A 72 3.74 -6.60 -4.67
N LEU A 73 4.15 -5.39 -5.01
CA LEU A 73 3.24 -4.27 -5.29
C LEU A 73 2.32 -4.56 -6.49
N LEU A 74 2.84 -5.20 -7.54
CA LEU A 74 2.00 -5.65 -8.65
C LEU A 74 1.03 -6.76 -8.22
N VAL A 75 1.46 -7.67 -7.34
CA VAL A 75 0.59 -8.71 -6.78
C VAL A 75 -0.53 -8.10 -5.94
N THR A 76 -0.31 -7.00 -5.22
CA THR A 76 -1.37 -6.35 -4.44
C THR A 76 -2.45 -5.71 -5.32
N PHE A 77 -2.20 -5.48 -6.61
CA PHE A 77 -3.23 -5.00 -7.54
C PHE A 77 -4.17 -6.10 -8.04
N VAL A 78 -3.81 -7.38 -7.86
CA VAL A 78 -4.64 -8.49 -8.32
C VAL A 78 -6.02 -8.49 -7.66
N PRO A 79 -6.15 -8.34 -6.32
CA PRO A 79 -7.44 -8.16 -5.67
C PRO A 79 -8.25 -6.98 -6.24
N ASP A 80 -7.62 -5.84 -6.50
CA ASP A 80 -8.28 -4.65 -7.04
C ASP A 80 -8.86 -4.91 -8.44
N ILE A 81 -8.10 -5.59 -9.31
CA ILE A 81 -8.53 -5.95 -10.66
C ILE A 81 -9.66 -6.98 -10.61
N LEU A 82 -9.56 -7.98 -9.73
CA LEU A 82 -10.62 -8.98 -9.55
C LEU A 82 -11.91 -8.33 -9.08
N LEU A 83 -11.83 -7.38 -8.13
CA LEU A 83 -12.94 -6.57 -7.69
C LEU A 83 -13.52 -5.74 -8.85
N GLY A 84 -12.69 -5.16 -9.72
CA GLY A 84 -13.15 -4.46 -10.92
C GLY A 84 -13.92 -5.32 -11.93
N THR A 85 -13.79 -6.65 -11.82
CA THR A 85 -14.51 -7.63 -12.65
C THR A 85 -15.66 -8.31 -11.93
N SER A 86 -15.92 -7.97 -10.67
CA SER A 86 -17.03 -8.52 -9.90
C SER A 86 -18.31 -7.67 -10.02
N ASP A 87 -19.43 -8.25 -9.60
CA ASP A 87 -20.74 -7.57 -9.56
C ASP A 87 -20.99 -6.85 -8.21
N GLU A 88 -19.92 -6.49 -7.49
CA GLU A 88 -20.03 -5.86 -6.17
C GLU A 88 -20.67 -4.45 -6.28
N PRO A 89 -21.57 -4.06 -5.35
CA PRO A 89 -22.21 -2.75 -5.36
C PRO A 89 -21.22 -1.58 -5.39
N GLY A 90 -21.54 -0.54 -6.16
CA GLY A 90 -20.71 0.66 -6.26
C GLY A 90 -19.39 0.49 -7.02
N THR A 91 -19.09 -0.72 -7.50
CA THR A 91 -17.86 -1.02 -8.25
C THR A 91 -17.80 -0.25 -9.56
N SER A 92 -16.64 0.37 -9.78
CA SER A 92 -16.32 1.04 -11.04
C SER A 92 -14.81 0.97 -11.27
N TRP A 93 -14.38 1.05 -12.52
CA TRP A 93 -12.95 1.14 -12.84
C TRP A 93 -12.27 2.37 -12.23
N GLY A 94 -13.02 3.45 -11.97
CA GLY A 94 -12.53 4.61 -11.21
C GLY A 94 -12.18 4.23 -9.77
N GLY A 95 -13.04 3.47 -9.09
CA GLY A 95 -12.78 2.94 -7.75
C GLY A 95 -11.58 1.99 -7.71
N VAL A 96 -11.47 1.09 -8.69
CA VAL A 96 -10.33 0.17 -8.83
C VAL A 96 -9.01 0.94 -8.97
N ILE A 97 -8.97 1.95 -9.85
CA ILE A 97 -7.78 2.79 -10.03
C ILE A 97 -7.45 3.53 -8.73
N ALA A 98 -8.46 4.02 -7.98
CA ALA A 98 -8.23 4.66 -6.69
C ALA A 98 -7.58 3.70 -5.69
N LEU A 99 -8.03 2.44 -5.60
CA LEU A 99 -7.41 1.40 -4.76
C LEU A 99 -5.96 1.12 -5.16
N MET A 100 -5.68 0.97 -6.46
CA MET A 100 -4.32 0.78 -6.95
C MET A 100 -3.41 1.96 -6.59
N VAL A 101 -3.92 3.20 -6.69
CA VAL A 101 -3.20 4.40 -6.28
C VAL A 101 -2.92 4.41 -4.78
N MET A 102 -3.87 3.97 -3.94
CA MET A 102 -3.64 3.86 -2.49
C MET A 102 -2.48 2.93 -2.16
N HIS A 103 -2.36 1.77 -2.83
CA HIS A 103 -1.22 0.86 -2.68
C HIS A 103 0.11 1.54 -3.04
N LEU A 104 0.14 2.34 -4.11
CA LEU A 104 1.33 3.13 -4.49
C LEU A 104 1.69 4.14 -3.41
N ILE A 105 0.71 4.84 -2.84
CA ILE A 105 0.91 5.80 -1.75
C ILE A 105 1.50 5.09 -0.52
N VAL A 106 0.91 3.96 -0.11
CA VAL A 106 1.40 3.18 1.03
C VAL A 106 2.86 2.77 0.79
N ALA A 107 3.19 2.25 -0.39
CA ALA A 107 4.57 1.90 -0.74
C ALA A 107 5.51 3.12 -0.72
N ALA A 108 5.09 4.24 -1.29
CA ALA A 108 5.87 5.48 -1.36
C ALA A 108 6.17 6.09 0.03
N VAL A 109 5.27 5.92 1.00
CA VAL A 109 5.48 6.39 2.38
C VAL A 109 6.25 5.35 3.20
N ALA A 110 5.90 4.08 3.09
CA ALA A 110 6.45 3.02 3.93
C ALA A 110 7.90 2.67 3.58
N ILE A 111 8.27 2.62 2.28
CA ILE A 111 9.63 2.23 1.86
C ILE A 111 10.70 3.20 2.39
N PRO A 112 10.57 4.53 2.28
CA PRO A 112 11.50 5.46 2.90
C PRO A 112 11.55 5.30 4.43
N ALA A 113 10.40 5.11 5.08
CA ALA A 113 10.35 4.89 6.52
C ALA A 113 11.10 3.60 6.92
N PHE A 114 10.99 2.53 6.13
CA PHE A 114 11.74 1.28 6.36
C PHE A 114 13.24 1.49 6.15
N ARG A 115 13.64 2.22 5.12
CA ARG A 115 15.07 2.53 4.89
C ARG A 115 15.67 3.33 6.04
N LEU A 116 14.93 4.31 6.56
CA LEU A 116 15.37 5.17 7.65
C LEU A 116 15.43 4.42 9.00
N LEU A 117 14.38 3.67 9.33
CA LEU A 117 14.22 3.05 10.65
C LEU A 117 14.79 1.62 10.72
N LEU A 118 14.96 0.95 9.58
CA LEU A 118 15.48 -0.42 9.44
C LEU A 118 16.59 -0.47 8.36
N PRO A 119 17.70 0.26 8.55
CA PRO A 119 18.75 0.37 7.54
C PRO A 119 19.36 -0.99 7.19
N LEU A 120 19.68 -1.17 5.90
CA LEU A 120 20.29 -2.40 5.39
C LEU A 120 21.80 -2.43 5.67
N PRO A 121 22.39 -3.60 5.96
CA PRO A 121 23.84 -3.73 6.14
C PRO A 121 24.60 -3.23 4.90
N GLY A 122 25.58 -2.35 5.09
CA GLY A 122 26.44 -1.83 4.02
C GLY A 122 25.95 -0.56 3.32
N GLN A 123 24.75 -0.04 3.63
CA GLN A 123 24.37 1.32 3.28
C GLN A 123 24.75 2.26 4.43
N ARG A 124 25.86 3.01 4.27
CA ARG A 124 26.13 4.18 5.12
C ARG A 124 25.34 5.38 4.54
N PRO A 125 24.79 6.27 5.38
CA PRO A 125 24.16 7.50 4.93
C PRO A 125 25.16 8.39 4.17
#